data_AF-A0A939B7K1-F1
#
_entry.id   AF-A0A939B7K1-F1
#
_cell.length_a   1.000
_cell.length_b   1.000
_cell.length_c   1.000
_cell.angle_alpha   90.00
_cell.angle_beta   90.00
_cell.angle_gamma   90.00
#
_symmetry.space_group_name_H-M   'P 1'
#
loop_
_entity.id
_entity.type
_entity.pdbx_description
1 polymer ?
#
loop_
_entity_poly.entity_id
_entity_poly.type
_entity_poly.pdbx_seq_one_letter_code
_entity_poly.pdbx_strand_id
1 'polypeptide(L)'
;MEKECILLEINECGRGFSYTSSVESALSQAEQEIKHLDETIESVKTLKPDCDAIDYALAASSGALCGLLDVFLIGKPGESPLGDITDKWFENRTCDFARICGWKGNDENPTKSAIGFLERTFKVPYDQRGCGDSGSMVFGLNPSNHHFKSLAHNPSLLGLFFSILDQFTNSSHFVTNGELIELVEADGKFQLRGTNVFGKLWCGFANWIGHLMSDVSGASGSITRGTGIPSPLWTWTNSIIAIKAKLHIPTNQFDKDINDLALNLFNEGYDIRFQTAQAIPVLINELVVRLLYAIRRMMKYYSQTEKECRSFKDLRNACEPFKNATVKRMLTVAHGTFCLIDIGDATVRGFATGGGSFNPVEFFLRLNIIGVGRLTISLYGETKREINYYKAKKDADFAKREKTIIEYYIEGLNILKEKYDDKEYLSFVEDLRNNEYIKAFVKTIELARKRNVPPTKILTTKIDIDNYFNPQK
;
A
#
# COMPACT_ATOMS: atom_id res chain seq x y z
N MET A 1 36.30 5.63 7.47
CA MET A 1 36.79 5.04 8.72
C MET A 1 38.12 5.69 9.05
N GLU A 2 38.10 6.65 9.97
CA GLU A 2 39.31 7.04 10.68
C GLU A 2 39.79 5.80 11.45
N LYS A 3 41.08 5.47 11.34
CA LYS A 3 41.67 4.38 12.12
C LYS A 3 41.81 4.87 13.55
N GLU A 4 40.84 4.56 14.41
CA GLU A 4 41.04 4.65 15.85
C GLU A 4 42.08 3.59 16.25
N CYS A 5 43.27 4.06 16.55
CA CYS A 5 44.31 3.26 17.17
C CYS A 5 43.96 3.15 18.66
N ILE A 6 43.94 1.93 19.23
CA ILE A 6 43.81 1.76 20.67
C ILE A 6 45.06 2.36 21.33
N LEU A 7 44.92 3.56 21.86
CA LEU A 7 45.93 4.23 22.66
C LEU A 7 45.48 4.09 24.11
N LEU A 8 46.09 3.18 24.86
CA LEU A 8 45.95 3.11 26.31
C LEU A 8 46.70 4.29 26.93
N GLU A 9 46.14 5.49 26.78
CA GLU A 9 46.69 6.73 27.31
C GLU A 9 46.01 7.09 28.63
N ILE A 10 46.82 7.26 29.68
CA ILE A 10 46.41 7.98 30.89
C ILE A 10 46.62 9.47 30.57
N ASN A 11 45.61 10.15 30.03
CA ASN A 11 45.69 11.59 29.83
C ASN A 11 45.25 12.33 31.10
N GLU A 12 46.14 13.19 31.59
CA GLU A 12 45.88 14.10 32.70
C GLU A 12 45.19 15.35 32.13
N CYS A 13 43.89 15.50 32.34
CA CYS A 13 43.09 16.60 31.80
C CYS A 13 42.44 17.39 32.95
N GLY A 14 43.20 18.35 33.53
CA GLY A 14 42.75 19.10 34.70
C GLY A 14 42.51 18.20 35.92
N ARG A 15 41.77 18.67 36.94
CA ARG A 15 41.58 17.99 38.26
C ARG A 15 40.81 16.64 38.19
N GLY A 16 40.84 15.92 37.07
CA GLY A 16 40.32 14.56 36.93
C GLY A 16 41.04 13.81 35.81
N PHE A 17 41.31 12.52 36.03
CA PHE A 17 41.75 11.59 35.00
C PHE A 17 40.53 11.12 34.18
N SER A 18 40.53 11.28 32.85
CA SER A 18 39.53 10.62 31.98
C SER A 18 40.18 9.44 31.26
N TYR A 19 39.73 8.22 31.55
CA TYR A 19 40.21 7.03 30.87
C TYR A 19 39.29 6.70 29.70
N THR A 20 39.80 6.86 28.49
CA THR A 20 39.21 6.38 27.24
C THR A 20 39.51 4.88 27.09
N SER A 21 38.47 4.05 27.12
CA SER A 21 38.40 2.61 26.77
C SER A 21 39.37 1.62 27.47
N SER A 22 38.84 0.75 28.33
CA SER A 22 39.50 -0.53 28.69
C SER A 22 39.37 -1.57 27.57
N VAL A 23 40.14 -2.65 27.61
CA VAL A 23 39.98 -3.78 26.66
C VAL A 23 38.55 -4.33 26.76
N GLU A 24 37.98 -4.34 27.96
CA GLU A 24 36.58 -4.71 28.20
C GLU A 24 35.56 -3.75 27.54
N SER A 25 35.81 -2.44 27.55
CA SER A 25 34.97 -1.48 26.83
C SER A 25 35.03 -1.68 25.31
N ALA A 26 36.23 -1.94 24.77
CA ALA A 26 36.42 -2.19 23.35
C ALA A 26 35.77 -3.51 22.90
N LEU A 27 35.83 -4.55 23.74
CA LEU A 27 35.13 -5.81 23.53
C LEU A 27 33.61 -5.60 23.49
N SER A 28 33.05 -4.87 24.47
CA SER A 28 31.62 -4.60 24.52
C SER A 28 31.12 -3.82 23.30
N GLN A 29 31.90 -2.84 22.82
CA GLN A 29 31.58 -2.10 21.60
C GLN A 29 31.62 -3.00 20.35
N ALA A 30 32.66 -3.84 20.20
CA ALA A 30 32.79 -4.76 19.08
C ALA A 30 31.66 -5.80 19.06
N GLU A 31 31.23 -6.30 20.22
CA GLU A 31 30.07 -7.20 20.33
C GLU A 31 28.75 -6.52 19.92
N GLN A 32 28.55 -5.25 20.26
CA GLN A 32 27.40 -4.47 19.79
C GLN A 32 27.43 -4.26 18.28
N GLU A 33 28.60 -4.00 17.70
CA GLU A 33 28.77 -3.87 16.25
C GLU A 33 28.42 -5.18 15.54
N ILE A 34 28.87 -6.34 16.04
CA ILE A 34 28.48 -7.65 15.50
C ILE A 34 26.95 -7.82 15.49
N LYS A 35 26.28 -7.44 16.58
CA LYS A 35 24.82 -7.55 16.66
C LYS A 35 24.13 -6.72 15.56
N HIS A 36 24.57 -5.49 15.32
CA HIS A 36 24.03 -4.64 14.27
C HIS A 36 24.30 -5.21 12.85
N LEU A 37 25.47 -5.80 12.64
CA LEU A 37 25.80 -6.48 11.38
C LEU A 37 24.92 -7.72 11.17
N ASP A 38 24.65 -8.49 12.23
CA ASP A 38 23.74 -9.65 12.15
C ASP A 38 22.31 -9.24 11.81
N GLU A 39 21.80 -8.16 12.40
CA GLU A 39 20.50 -7.58 12.04
C GLU A 39 20.46 -7.18 10.55
N THR A 40 21.54 -6.59 10.04
CA THR A 40 21.67 -6.21 8.62
C THR A 40 21.64 -7.45 7.72
N ILE A 41 22.38 -8.51 8.08
CA ILE A 41 22.43 -9.77 7.33
C ILE A 41 21.07 -10.46 7.35
N GLU A 42 20.39 -10.48 8.49
CA GLU A 42 19.08 -11.13 8.64
C GLU A 42 17.96 -10.39 7.89
N SER A 43 18.05 -9.07 7.78
CA SER A 43 17.06 -8.24 7.07
C SER A 43 16.80 -8.73 5.63
N VAL A 44 17.82 -9.27 4.95
CA VAL A 44 17.74 -9.81 3.58
C VAL A 44 16.76 -10.98 3.49
N LYS A 45 16.67 -11.82 4.52
CA LYS A 45 15.77 -12.98 4.52
C LYS A 45 14.31 -12.56 4.43
N THR A 46 13.94 -11.42 5.00
CA THR A 46 12.56 -10.91 5.00
C THR A 46 12.10 -10.41 3.63
N LEU A 47 13.05 -10.07 2.75
CA LEU A 47 12.77 -9.58 1.40
C LEU A 47 12.64 -10.70 0.38
N LYS A 48 13.27 -11.86 0.63
CA LYS A 48 13.26 -13.00 -0.28
C LYS A 48 11.96 -13.80 -0.12
N PRO A 49 11.15 -13.97 -1.18
CA PRO A 49 10.03 -14.90 -1.15
C PRO A 49 10.52 -16.35 -0.96
N ASP A 50 9.85 -17.09 -0.08
CA ASP A 50 10.05 -18.53 0.15
C ASP A 50 8.82 -19.28 -0.39
N CYS A 51 8.70 -19.38 -1.71
CA CYS A 51 7.64 -20.12 -2.41
C CYS A 51 8.19 -21.46 -2.93
N ASP A 52 7.48 -22.55 -2.65
CA ASP A 52 7.74 -23.85 -3.28
C ASP A 52 6.81 -24.11 -4.48
N ALA A 53 7.02 -25.23 -5.19
CA ALA A 53 6.21 -25.61 -6.34
C ALA A 53 4.70 -25.72 -6.03
N ILE A 54 4.33 -26.14 -4.81
CA ILE A 54 2.93 -26.25 -4.40
C ILE A 54 2.35 -24.85 -4.16
N ASP A 55 3.13 -23.90 -3.65
CA ASP A 55 2.68 -22.51 -3.43
C ASP A 55 2.35 -21.88 -4.78
N TYR A 56 3.22 -22.10 -5.79
CA TYR A 56 2.96 -21.66 -7.16
C TYR A 56 1.75 -22.35 -7.80
N ALA A 57 1.62 -23.67 -7.64
CA ALA A 57 0.49 -24.42 -8.20
C ALA A 57 -0.84 -23.98 -7.61
N LEU A 58 -0.91 -23.77 -6.29
CA LEU A 58 -2.11 -23.30 -5.59
C LEU A 58 -2.47 -21.86 -5.98
N ALA A 59 -1.46 -20.98 -6.06
CA ALA A 59 -1.67 -19.61 -6.50
C ALA A 59 -2.20 -19.55 -7.95
N ALA A 60 -1.56 -20.28 -8.87
CA ALA A 60 -2.01 -20.36 -10.26
C ALA A 60 -3.42 -20.96 -10.37
N SER A 61 -3.74 -21.99 -9.58
CA SER A 61 -5.07 -22.61 -9.56
C SER A 61 -6.15 -21.64 -9.05
N SER A 62 -5.84 -20.84 -8.00
CA SER A 62 -6.74 -19.78 -7.52
C SER A 62 -6.99 -18.73 -8.59
N GLY A 63 -5.92 -18.29 -9.28
CA GLY A 63 -6.03 -17.37 -10.41
C GLY A 63 -6.87 -17.94 -11.54
N ALA A 64 -6.66 -19.21 -11.89
CA ALA A 64 -7.42 -19.89 -12.93
C ALA A 64 -8.91 -20.00 -12.58
N LEU A 65 -9.23 -20.40 -11.34
CA LEU A 65 -10.59 -20.44 -10.83
C LEU A 65 -11.25 -19.06 -10.94
N CYS A 66 -10.57 -18.00 -10.50
CA CYS A 66 -11.13 -16.65 -10.57
C CYS A 66 -11.29 -16.17 -12.02
N GLY A 67 -10.40 -16.55 -12.93
CA GLY A 67 -10.56 -16.25 -14.36
C GLY A 67 -11.80 -16.93 -14.94
N LEU A 68 -12.07 -18.17 -14.55
CA LEU A 68 -13.32 -18.86 -14.94
C LEU A 68 -14.56 -18.21 -14.31
N LEU A 69 -14.50 -17.81 -13.03
CA LEU A 69 -15.58 -17.06 -12.39
C LEU A 69 -15.87 -15.76 -13.14
N ASP A 70 -14.83 -15.07 -13.61
CA ASP A 70 -14.99 -13.85 -14.38
C ASP A 70 -15.66 -14.12 -15.73
N VAL A 71 -15.13 -15.06 -16.52
CA VAL A 71 -15.68 -15.42 -17.83
C VAL A 71 -17.16 -15.84 -17.76
N PHE A 72 -17.54 -16.66 -16.76
CA PHE A 72 -18.89 -17.24 -16.69
C PHE A 72 -19.88 -16.46 -15.82
N LEU A 73 -19.41 -15.77 -14.78
CA LEU A 73 -20.30 -15.12 -13.80
C LEU A 73 -20.22 -13.60 -13.81
N ILE A 74 -19.13 -13.01 -14.35
CA ILE A 74 -19.03 -11.57 -14.61
C ILE A 74 -19.44 -11.28 -16.06
N GLY A 75 -18.76 -11.87 -17.04
CA GLY A 75 -19.09 -11.69 -18.46
C GLY A 75 -19.12 -10.21 -18.85
N LYS A 76 -20.24 -9.76 -19.42
CA LYS A 76 -20.48 -8.35 -19.76
C LYS A 76 -21.78 -7.83 -19.15
N PRO A 77 -22.00 -6.50 -19.08
CA PRO A 77 -23.27 -5.95 -18.63
C PRO A 77 -24.46 -6.55 -19.40
N GLY A 78 -25.56 -6.83 -18.70
CA GLY A 78 -26.76 -7.48 -19.26
C GLY A 78 -26.68 -9.01 -19.37
N GLU A 79 -25.50 -9.61 -19.28
CA GLU A 79 -25.28 -11.07 -19.30
C GLU A 79 -24.65 -11.59 -17.98
N SER A 80 -24.66 -10.79 -16.92
CA SER A 80 -23.84 -11.00 -15.71
C SER A 80 -24.63 -11.48 -14.49
N PRO A 81 -24.54 -12.78 -14.11
CA PRO A 81 -25.19 -13.29 -12.89
C PRO A 81 -24.73 -12.57 -11.62
N LEU A 82 -23.43 -12.26 -11.49
CA LEU A 82 -22.94 -11.49 -10.35
C LEU A 82 -23.30 -10.00 -10.48
N GLY A 83 -23.46 -9.50 -11.71
CA GLY A 83 -24.03 -8.18 -11.99
C GLY A 83 -25.43 -8.03 -11.36
N ASP A 84 -26.31 -9.00 -11.56
CA ASP A 84 -27.66 -9.00 -10.96
C ASP A 84 -27.63 -8.94 -9.42
N ILE A 85 -26.67 -9.63 -8.80
CA ILE A 85 -26.46 -9.58 -7.35
C ILE A 85 -26.02 -8.17 -6.93
N THR A 86 -25.08 -7.57 -7.66
CA THR A 86 -24.64 -6.20 -7.36
C THR A 86 -25.74 -5.16 -7.59
N ASP A 87 -26.53 -5.30 -8.65
CA ASP A 87 -27.67 -4.42 -8.93
C ASP A 87 -28.64 -4.44 -7.76
N LYS A 88 -29.08 -5.63 -7.33
CA LYS A 88 -29.95 -5.80 -6.15
C LYS A 88 -29.31 -5.27 -4.87
N TRP A 89 -28.00 -5.39 -4.72
CA TRP A 89 -27.29 -4.81 -3.58
C TRP A 89 -27.41 -3.28 -3.60
N PHE A 90 -27.16 -2.62 -4.73
CA PHE A 90 -27.30 -1.17 -4.87
C PHE A 90 -28.73 -0.67 -4.69
N GLU A 91 -29.73 -1.39 -5.21
CA GLU A 91 -31.15 -1.09 -4.97
C GLU A 91 -31.48 -1.09 -3.48
N ASN A 92 -31.06 -2.14 -2.76
CA ASN A 92 -31.27 -2.22 -1.32
C ASN A 92 -30.56 -1.09 -0.57
N ARG A 93 -29.31 -0.76 -0.94
CA ARG A 93 -28.57 0.36 -0.33
C ARG A 93 -29.24 1.71 -0.59
N THR A 94 -29.84 1.90 -1.77
CA THR A 94 -30.61 3.11 -2.10
C THR A 94 -31.85 3.23 -1.23
N CYS A 95 -32.59 2.13 -1.03
CA CYS A 95 -33.70 2.09 -0.09
C CYS A 95 -33.25 2.35 1.36
N ASP A 96 -32.15 1.74 1.79
CA ASP A 96 -31.59 1.93 3.14
C ASP A 96 -31.21 3.40 3.37
N PHE A 97 -30.54 4.02 2.39
CA PHE A 97 -30.18 5.44 2.42
C PHE A 97 -31.42 6.35 2.45
N ALA A 98 -32.42 6.06 1.62
CA ALA A 98 -33.68 6.80 1.64
C ALA A 98 -34.37 6.73 3.01
N ARG A 99 -34.37 5.56 3.68
CA ARG A 99 -34.92 5.41 5.05
C ARG A 99 -34.17 6.26 6.06
N ILE A 100 -32.84 6.32 5.98
CA ILE A 100 -32.02 7.22 6.82
C ILE A 100 -32.41 8.69 6.58
N CYS A 101 -32.74 9.05 5.34
CA CYS A 101 -33.20 10.39 4.98
C CYS A 101 -34.69 10.66 5.29
N GLY A 102 -35.41 9.73 5.92
CA GLY A 102 -36.80 9.91 6.35
C GLY A 102 -37.87 9.38 5.40
N TRP A 103 -37.50 8.58 4.39
CA TRP A 103 -38.47 7.87 3.56
C TRP A 103 -39.19 6.77 4.37
N LYS A 104 -40.53 6.75 4.28
CA LYS A 104 -41.40 5.88 5.10
C LYS A 104 -41.63 4.48 4.51
N GLY A 105 -41.00 4.15 3.38
CA GLY A 105 -41.21 2.88 2.68
C GLY A 105 -42.41 2.90 1.73
N ASN A 106 -42.45 1.93 0.83
CA ASN A 106 -43.57 1.61 -0.07
C ASN A 106 -43.50 0.12 -0.40
N ASP A 107 -44.60 -0.60 -0.22
CA ASP A 107 -44.63 -2.06 -0.35
C ASP A 107 -44.77 -2.55 -1.81
N GLU A 108 -45.30 -1.71 -2.72
CA GLU A 108 -45.53 -2.10 -4.12
C GLU A 108 -44.29 -1.94 -4.99
N ASN A 109 -43.57 -0.82 -4.85
CA ASN A 109 -42.37 -0.51 -5.63
C ASN A 109 -41.34 0.24 -4.76
N PRO A 110 -40.65 -0.46 -3.84
CA PRO A 110 -39.79 0.16 -2.84
C PRO A 110 -38.67 0.98 -3.47
N THR A 111 -37.94 0.41 -4.44
CA THR A 111 -36.81 1.07 -5.09
C THR A 111 -37.25 2.34 -5.84
N LYS A 112 -38.34 2.28 -6.62
CA LYS A 112 -38.81 3.41 -7.43
C LYS A 112 -39.27 4.57 -6.56
N SER A 113 -39.98 4.22 -5.49
CA SER A 113 -40.45 5.18 -4.50
C SER A 113 -39.29 5.82 -3.72
N ALA A 114 -38.27 5.04 -3.36
CA ALA A 114 -37.05 5.53 -2.72
C ALA A 114 -36.27 6.50 -3.63
N ILE A 115 -36.03 6.13 -4.89
CA ILE A 115 -35.38 6.99 -5.88
C ILE A 115 -36.12 8.31 -6.02
N GLY A 116 -37.44 8.27 -6.27
CA GLY A 116 -38.22 9.49 -6.43
C GLY A 116 -38.26 10.35 -5.15
N PHE A 117 -38.20 9.74 -3.96
CA PHE A 117 -38.05 10.48 -2.71
C PHE A 117 -36.70 11.21 -2.64
N LEU A 118 -35.61 10.52 -2.98
CA LEU A 118 -34.26 11.07 -2.98
C LEU A 118 -34.11 12.20 -4.02
N GLU A 119 -34.55 12.00 -5.27
CA GLU A 119 -34.54 13.02 -6.33
C GLU A 119 -35.29 14.31 -5.89
N ARG A 120 -36.43 14.17 -5.18
CA ARG A 120 -37.18 15.33 -4.66
C ARG A 120 -36.52 16.00 -3.46
N THR A 121 -35.78 15.24 -2.67
CA THR A 121 -35.12 15.71 -1.44
C THR A 121 -33.81 16.41 -1.75
N PHE A 122 -33.02 15.83 -2.65
CA PHE A 122 -31.68 16.25 -3.04
C PHE A 122 -31.68 16.80 -4.47
N LYS A 123 -32.50 17.83 -4.71
CA LYS A 123 -32.59 18.46 -6.03
C LYS A 123 -31.25 19.07 -6.44
N VAL A 124 -30.97 19.02 -7.74
CA VAL A 124 -29.78 19.58 -8.37
C VAL A 124 -30.15 20.24 -9.71
N PRO A 125 -29.44 21.28 -10.15
CA PRO A 125 -29.76 22.01 -11.39
C PRO A 125 -29.20 21.37 -12.65
N TYR A 126 -28.50 20.23 -12.54
CA TYR A 126 -27.75 19.60 -13.65
C TYR A 126 -28.32 18.23 -14.09
N ASP A 127 -29.52 17.87 -13.63
CA ASP A 127 -30.21 16.58 -13.94
C ASP A 127 -31.06 16.65 -15.23
N GLN A 128 -30.60 17.34 -16.27
CA GLN A 128 -31.34 17.44 -17.54
C GLN A 128 -31.30 16.11 -18.31
N ARG A 129 -32.47 15.62 -18.72
CA ARG A 129 -32.64 14.30 -19.37
C ARG A 129 -32.82 14.38 -20.90
N GLY A 130 -32.90 15.58 -21.45
CA GLY A 130 -33.01 15.82 -22.90
C GLY A 130 -34.42 15.63 -23.49
N CYS A 131 -35.47 15.37 -22.70
CA CYS A 131 -36.85 15.32 -23.19
C CYS A 131 -37.58 16.64 -22.92
N GLY A 132 -37.67 17.50 -23.93
CA GLY A 132 -38.39 18.78 -23.86
C GLY A 132 -37.60 19.96 -23.28
N ASP A 133 -36.34 19.74 -22.89
CA ASP A 133 -35.44 20.77 -22.35
C ASP A 133 -34.54 21.36 -23.45
N SER A 134 -34.14 22.62 -23.29
CA SER A 134 -33.30 23.41 -24.22
C SER A 134 -31.97 22.73 -24.62
N GLY A 135 -31.48 21.77 -23.82
CA GLY A 135 -30.23 21.04 -24.05
C GLY A 135 -30.31 19.85 -25.01
N SER A 136 -31.50 19.37 -25.36
CA SER A 136 -31.70 18.16 -26.18
C SER A 136 -31.10 18.26 -27.59
N MET A 137 -31.40 19.36 -28.29
CA MET A 137 -31.03 19.56 -29.69
C MET A 137 -29.60 20.09 -29.85
N VAL A 138 -29.05 20.75 -28.81
CA VAL A 138 -27.73 21.40 -28.85
C VAL A 138 -26.60 20.49 -28.33
N PHE A 139 -26.88 19.61 -27.35
CA PHE A 139 -25.84 18.79 -26.69
C PHE A 139 -25.97 17.27 -26.92
N GLY A 140 -26.98 16.84 -27.70
CA GLY A 140 -27.22 15.41 -27.97
C GLY A 140 -27.40 14.60 -26.69
N LEU A 141 -28.09 15.18 -25.71
CA LEU A 141 -28.41 14.56 -24.42
C LEU A 141 -29.63 13.67 -24.57
N ASN A 142 -29.55 12.49 -23.97
CA ASN A 142 -30.68 11.58 -23.85
C ASN A 142 -30.65 10.90 -22.47
N PRO A 143 -31.74 10.20 -22.07
CA PRO A 143 -31.78 9.53 -20.79
C PRO A 143 -30.65 8.49 -20.61
N SER A 144 -30.14 7.89 -21.69
CA SER A 144 -29.10 6.87 -21.61
C SER A 144 -27.67 7.40 -21.41
N ASN A 145 -27.39 8.66 -21.76
CA ASN A 145 -26.03 9.22 -21.74
C ASN A 145 -25.82 10.40 -20.78
N HIS A 146 -26.88 11.02 -20.28
CA HIS A 146 -26.75 12.28 -19.54
C HIS A 146 -25.93 12.15 -18.25
N HIS A 147 -26.04 11.03 -17.50
CA HIS A 147 -25.21 10.79 -16.32
C HIS A 147 -23.71 10.72 -16.66
N PHE A 148 -23.33 10.25 -17.86
CA PHE A 148 -21.92 10.23 -18.27
C PHE A 148 -21.46 11.58 -18.79
N LYS A 149 -22.28 12.25 -19.60
CA LYS A 149 -21.92 13.55 -20.19
C LYS A 149 -21.87 14.66 -19.14
N SER A 150 -22.79 14.67 -18.18
CA SER A 150 -22.83 15.68 -17.12
C SER A 150 -21.75 15.41 -16.07
N LEU A 151 -20.82 16.34 -15.92
CA LEU A 151 -19.66 16.18 -15.03
C LEU A 151 -20.07 15.99 -13.58
N ALA A 152 -21.18 16.58 -13.17
CA ALA A 152 -21.68 16.54 -11.80
C ALA A 152 -22.17 15.13 -11.38
N HIS A 153 -22.55 14.25 -12.31
CA HIS A 153 -22.93 12.87 -12.00
C HIS A 153 -21.72 11.92 -11.94
N ASN A 154 -20.52 12.37 -12.30
CA ASN A 154 -19.32 11.54 -12.21
C ASN A 154 -18.92 11.35 -10.73
N PRO A 155 -18.82 10.10 -10.22
CA PRO A 155 -18.41 9.83 -8.84
C PRO A 155 -16.90 10.03 -8.65
N SER A 156 -16.45 11.28 -8.75
CA SER A 156 -15.05 11.69 -8.68
C SER A 156 -14.91 13.03 -7.95
N LEU A 157 -13.70 13.38 -7.52
CA LEU A 157 -13.43 14.69 -6.90
C LEU A 157 -13.73 15.85 -7.84
N LEU A 158 -13.48 15.69 -9.14
CA LEU A 158 -13.80 16.71 -10.13
C LEU A 158 -15.32 16.81 -10.35
N GLY A 159 -16.02 15.67 -10.34
CA GLY A 159 -17.48 15.67 -10.40
C GLY A 159 -18.13 16.33 -9.19
N LEU A 160 -17.59 16.12 -7.98
CA LEU A 160 -18.00 16.86 -6.79
C LEU A 160 -17.78 18.36 -6.95
N PHE A 161 -16.63 18.77 -7.48
CA PHE A 161 -16.32 20.18 -7.74
C PHE A 161 -17.35 20.81 -8.69
N PHE A 162 -17.62 20.17 -9.83
CA PHE A 162 -18.62 20.67 -10.80
C PHE A 162 -20.03 20.65 -10.21
N SER A 163 -20.41 19.61 -9.47
CA SER A 163 -21.70 19.57 -8.78
C SER A 163 -21.90 20.75 -7.82
N ILE A 164 -20.89 21.12 -7.05
CA ILE A 164 -20.97 22.29 -6.17
C ILE A 164 -21.03 23.57 -7.01
N LEU A 165 -20.16 23.72 -8.02
CA LEU A 165 -20.13 24.88 -8.90
C LEU A 165 -21.49 25.13 -9.57
N ASP A 166 -22.06 24.08 -10.13
CA ASP A 166 -23.33 24.08 -10.87
C ASP A 166 -24.49 24.45 -9.95
N GLN A 167 -24.49 23.97 -8.70
CA GLN A 167 -25.47 24.38 -7.69
C GLN A 167 -25.32 25.85 -7.27
N PHE A 168 -24.10 26.39 -7.19
CA PHE A 168 -23.88 27.79 -6.84
C PHE A 168 -24.26 28.75 -7.97
N THR A 169 -24.03 28.33 -9.22
CA THR A 169 -24.20 29.16 -10.41
C THR A 169 -25.52 28.91 -11.15
N ASN A 170 -26.27 27.89 -10.73
CA ASN A 170 -27.45 27.39 -11.43
C ASN A 170 -27.13 27.06 -12.90
N SER A 171 -26.02 26.36 -13.11
CA SER A 171 -25.54 25.92 -14.42
C SER A 171 -25.48 24.38 -14.49
N SER A 172 -25.07 23.84 -15.64
CA SER A 172 -24.79 22.42 -15.83
C SER A 172 -23.65 22.24 -16.82
N HIS A 173 -22.57 21.58 -16.39
CA HIS A 173 -21.38 21.35 -17.23
C HIS A 173 -21.35 19.96 -17.85
N PHE A 174 -21.21 19.89 -19.18
CA PHE A 174 -21.21 18.67 -19.97
C PHE A 174 -19.91 18.48 -20.74
N VAL A 175 -19.54 17.21 -20.96
CA VAL A 175 -18.54 16.79 -21.94
C VAL A 175 -19.24 16.12 -23.12
N THR A 176 -19.06 16.67 -24.31
CA THR A 176 -19.58 16.08 -25.55
C THR A 176 -18.64 16.36 -26.71
N ASN A 177 -18.42 15.38 -27.59
CA ASN A 177 -17.54 15.49 -28.76
C ASN A 177 -16.11 15.99 -28.44
N GLY A 178 -15.61 15.69 -27.23
CA GLY A 178 -14.29 16.13 -26.77
C GLY A 178 -14.22 17.60 -26.32
N GLU A 179 -15.36 18.24 -26.08
CA GLU A 179 -15.46 19.63 -25.65
C GLU A 179 -16.20 19.75 -24.32
N LEU A 180 -15.76 20.71 -23.49
CA LEU A 180 -16.46 21.12 -22.28
C LEU A 180 -17.47 22.21 -22.64
N ILE A 181 -18.74 21.97 -22.34
CA ILE A 181 -19.82 22.92 -22.61
C ILE A 181 -20.59 23.22 -21.32
N GLU A 182 -21.01 24.47 -21.16
CA GLU A 182 -21.78 24.95 -20.02
C GLU A 182 -23.18 25.36 -20.48
N LEU A 183 -24.20 24.87 -19.78
CA LEU A 183 -25.56 25.37 -19.87
C LEU A 183 -25.80 26.32 -18.70
N VAL A 184 -25.95 27.61 -19.00
CA VAL A 184 -26.27 28.66 -18.02
C VAL A 184 -27.78 28.70 -17.79
N GLU A 185 -28.22 28.98 -16.55
CA GLU A 185 -29.63 28.92 -16.12
C GLU A 185 -30.27 27.55 -16.38
N ALA A 186 -29.58 26.51 -15.91
CA ALA A 186 -29.91 25.13 -16.17
C ALA A 186 -31.27 24.70 -15.56
N ASP A 187 -31.66 25.30 -14.42
CA ASP A 187 -33.02 25.21 -13.86
C ASP A 187 -33.47 26.58 -13.30
N GLY A 188 -34.38 27.27 -14.00
CA GLY A 188 -34.89 28.58 -13.57
C GLY A 188 -35.61 28.61 -12.20
N LYS A 189 -35.83 27.46 -11.55
CA LYS A 189 -36.46 27.34 -10.23
C LYS A 189 -35.52 26.83 -9.14
N PHE A 190 -34.31 26.41 -9.48
CA PHE A 190 -33.37 25.87 -8.52
C PHE A 190 -32.79 26.98 -7.63
N GLN A 191 -32.74 26.71 -6.32
CA GLN A 191 -32.08 27.59 -5.35
C GLN A 191 -31.29 26.74 -4.35
N LEU A 192 -29.98 26.97 -4.31
CA LEU A 192 -29.12 26.33 -3.32
C LEU A 192 -29.44 26.85 -1.92
N ARG A 193 -29.84 25.93 -1.04
CA ARG A 193 -30.16 26.21 0.36
C ARG A 193 -28.90 26.50 1.17
N GLY A 194 -29.04 27.33 2.21
CA GLY A 194 -27.96 27.70 3.14
C GLY A 194 -27.94 29.21 3.41
N THR A 195 -27.77 29.58 4.69
CA THR A 195 -27.80 30.98 5.13
C THR A 195 -26.48 31.72 4.90
N ASN A 196 -25.37 30.99 4.76
CA ASN A 196 -24.04 31.53 4.49
C ASN A 196 -23.27 30.60 3.53
N VAL A 197 -22.07 31.00 3.11
CA VAL A 197 -21.25 30.25 2.14
C VAL A 197 -20.95 28.82 2.63
N PHE A 198 -20.55 28.64 3.89
CA PHE A 198 -20.27 27.32 4.45
C PHE A 198 -21.52 26.43 4.50
N GLY A 199 -22.67 27.00 4.85
CA GLY A 199 -23.96 26.31 4.84
C GLY A 199 -24.35 25.89 3.42
N LYS A 200 -24.13 26.75 2.43
CA LYS A 200 -24.35 26.43 1.00
C LYS A 200 -23.40 25.34 0.50
N LEU A 201 -22.12 25.37 0.91
CA LEU A 201 -21.16 24.30 0.59
C LEU A 201 -21.60 22.95 1.17
N TRP A 202 -22.03 22.93 2.44
CA TRP A 202 -22.56 21.72 3.07
C TRP A 202 -23.81 21.20 2.37
N CYS A 203 -24.77 22.07 2.08
CA CYS A 203 -25.99 21.70 1.34
C CYS A 203 -25.65 21.19 -0.07
N GLY A 204 -24.71 21.83 -0.77
CA GLY A 204 -24.27 21.40 -2.10
C GLY A 204 -23.64 20.01 -2.08
N PHE A 205 -22.78 19.75 -1.09
CA PHE A 205 -22.18 18.43 -0.87
C PHE A 205 -23.22 17.36 -0.53
N ALA A 206 -24.16 17.68 0.38
CA ALA A 206 -25.22 16.74 0.78
C ALA A 206 -26.18 16.42 -0.38
N ASN A 207 -26.55 17.44 -1.17
CA ASN A 207 -27.34 17.27 -2.39
C ASN A 207 -26.63 16.36 -3.38
N TRP A 208 -25.33 16.56 -3.61
CA TRP A 208 -24.56 15.73 -4.53
C TRP A 208 -24.56 14.26 -4.14
N ILE A 209 -24.23 13.95 -2.87
CA ILE A 209 -24.26 12.56 -2.39
C ILE A 209 -25.66 11.98 -2.52
N GLY A 210 -26.67 12.73 -2.07
CA GLY A 210 -28.04 12.25 -2.08
C GLY A 210 -28.58 11.99 -3.49
N HIS A 211 -28.21 12.83 -4.46
CA HIS A 211 -28.57 12.68 -5.87
C HIS A 211 -27.83 11.50 -6.53
N LEU A 212 -26.53 11.34 -6.27
CA LEU A 212 -25.81 10.14 -6.74
C LEU A 212 -26.39 8.84 -6.17
N MET A 213 -26.87 8.87 -4.93
CA MET A 213 -27.52 7.72 -4.31
C MET A 213 -28.89 7.40 -4.93
N SER A 214 -29.61 8.36 -5.52
CA SER A 214 -30.79 8.04 -6.35
C SER A 214 -30.40 7.45 -7.69
N ASP A 215 -29.34 7.96 -8.31
CA ASP A 215 -28.92 7.56 -9.65
C ASP A 215 -28.22 6.18 -9.68
N VAL A 216 -27.58 5.78 -8.58
CA VAL A 216 -26.75 4.57 -8.54
C VAL A 216 -27.51 3.28 -8.88
N SER A 217 -28.77 3.19 -8.48
CA SER A 217 -29.62 2.02 -8.74
C SER A 217 -30.24 2.01 -10.14
N GLY A 218 -30.20 3.15 -10.85
CA GLY A 218 -30.97 3.36 -12.07
C GLY A 218 -32.49 3.32 -11.84
N ALA A 219 -33.26 3.60 -12.89
CA ALA A 219 -34.73 3.61 -12.79
C ALA A 219 -35.32 2.19 -12.59
N SER A 220 -35.74 1.86 -11.37
CA SER A 220 -36.45 0.61 -11.10
C SER A 220 -37.89 0.64 -11.65
N GLY A 221 -38.30 -0.39 -12.37
CA GLY A 221 -39.64 -0.53 -12.96
C GLY A 221 -39.77 -0.08 -14.42
N SER A 222 -38.65 0.14 -15.12
CA SER A 222 -38.61 0.21 -16.59
C SER A 222 -38.33 -1.18 -17.18
N ILE A 223 -38.65 -1.41 -18.47
CA ILE A 223 -38.37 -2.69 -19.16
C ILE A 223 -36.84 -2.97 -19.20
N THR A 224 -36.03 -1.94 -19.03
CA THR A 224 -34.57 -1.98 -19.08
C THR A 224 -33.92 -1.83 -17.70
N ARG A 225 -32.66 -2.26 -17.55
CA ARG A 225 -31.84 -2.17 -16.31
C ARG A 225 -31.70 -0.74 -15.71
N GLY A 226 -32.07 0.29 -16.47
CA GLY A 226 -31.94 1.70 -16.11
C GLY A 226 -30.47 2.16 -16.11
N THR A 227 -30.24 3.44 -16.35
CA THR A 227 -28.90 4.05 -16.31
C THR A 227 -28.45 4.27 -14.88
N GLY A 228 -27.38 3.57 -14.46
CA GLY A 228 -26.69 3.84 -13.20
C GLY A 228 -25.78 5.06 -13.29
N ILE A 229 -24.91 5.24 -12.29
CA ILE A 229 -23.85 6.27 -12.35
C ILE A 229 -22.61 5.74 -13.08
N PRO A 230 -21.90 6.59 -13.83
CA PRO A 230 -20.69 6.20 -14.55
C PRO A 230 -19.64 5.53 -13.67
N SER A 231 -18.93 4.57 -14.23
CA SER A 231 -17.76 3.95 -13.58
C SER A 231 -16.70 5.00 -13.23
N PRO A 232 -16.24 5.09 -11.96
CA PRO A 232 -15.11 5.93 -11.59
C PRO A 232 -13.85 5.73 -12.46
N LEU A 233 -13.64 4.51 -12.97
CA LEU A 233 -12.49 4.18 -13.84
C LEU A 233 -12.65 4.62 -15.29
N TRP A 234 -13.82 5.11 -15.69
CA TRP A 234 -14.06 5.64 -17.04
C TRP A 234 -14.35 7.14 -17.07
N THR A 235 -14.81 7.72 -15.94
CA THR A 235 -15.08 9.17 -15.83
C THR A 235 -13.83 10.05 -15.86
N TRP A 236 -12.63 9.49 -15.68
CA TRP A 236 -11.39 10.25 -15.85
C TRP A 236 -11.24 10.82 -17.28
N THR A 237 -11.86 10.20 -18.28
CA THR A 237 -11.83 10.67 -19.68
C THR A 237 -12.49 12.04 -19.80
N ASN A 238 -13.69 12.21 -19.22
CA ASN A 238 -14.34 13.50 -19.07
C ASN A 238 -13.49 14.49 -18.27
N SER A 239 -12.81 14.00 -17.24
CA SER A 239 -11.96 14.84 -16.39
C SER A 239 -10.76 15.39 -17.15
N ILE A 240 -10.12 14.60 -18.01
CA ILE A 240 -9.03 15.06 -18.87
C ILE A 240 -9.52 16.15 -19.82
N ILE A 241 -10.67 15.94 -20.47
CA ILE A 241 -11.25 16.93 -21.39
C ILE A 241 -11.53 18.23 -20.66
N ALA A 242 -12.17 18.17 -19.49
CA ALA A 242 -12.48 19.35 -18.68
C ALA A 242 -11.22 20.10 -18.22
N ILE A 243 -10.18 19.37 -17.75
CA ILE A 243 -8.90 19.97 -17.34
C ILE A 243 -8.20 20.62 -18.53
N LYS A 244 -8.12 19.93 -19.68
CA LYS A 244 -7.50 20.47 -20.90
C LYS A 244 -8.20 21.75 -21.36
N ALA A 245 -9.53 21.75 -21.38
CA ALA A 245 -10.31 22.93 -21.72
C ALA A 245 -10.00 24.12 -20.79
N LYS A 246 -9.96 23.90 -19.48
CA LYS A 246 -9.64 24.97 -18.50
C LYS A 246 -8.18 25.43 -18.55
N LEU A 247 -7.25 24.58 -18.99
CA LEU A 247 -5.84 24.95 -19.21
C LEU A 247 -5.56 25.49 -20.62
N HIS A 248 -6.60 25.69 -21.45
CA HIS A 248 -6.47 26.10 -22.85
C HIS A 248 -5.57 25.17 -23.69
N ILE A 249 -5.58 23.88 -23.36
CA ILE A 249 -4.90 22.82 -24.13
C ILE A 249 -5.92 22.19 -25.07
N PRO A 250 -5.67 22.13 -26.40
CA PRO A 250 -6.60 21.51 -27.33
C PRO A 250 -6.72 20.00 -27.07
N THR A 251 -7.95 19.47 -27.18
CA THR A 251 -8.20 18.04 -27.13
C THR A 251 -7.76 17.38 -28.45
N ASN A 252 -6.98 16.32 -28.34
CA ASN A 252 -6.48 15.59 -29.50
C ASN A 252 -7.43 14.43 -29.86
N GLN A 253 -7.17 13.77 -31.00
CA GLN A 253 -8.04 12.67 -31.47
C GLN A 253 -8.10 11.50 -30.47
N PHE A 254 -6.97 11.17 -29.83
CA PHE A 254 -6.93 10.11 -28.83
C PHE A 254 -7.83 10.40 -27.62
N ASP A 255 -7.86 11.65 -27.13
CA ASP A 255 -8.74 12.05 -26.03
C ASP A 255 -10.22 11.81 -26.39
N LYS A 256 -10.58 12.14 -27.64
CA LYS A 256 -11.94 11.96 -28.18
C LYS A 256 -12.29 10.48 -28.30
N ASP A 257 -11.43 9.70 -28.94
CA ASP A 257 -11.66 8.27 -29.17
C ASP A 257 -11.83 7.49 -27.85
N ILE A 258 -11.02 7.80 -26.83
CA ILE A 258 -11.13 7.16 -25.52
C ILE A 258 -12.36 7.62 -24.74
N ASN A 259 -12.77 8.89 -24.86
CA ASN A 259 -14.00 9.37 -24.26
C ASN A 259 -15.24 8.76 -24.93
N ASP A 260 -15.23 8.63 -26.26
CA ASP A 260 -16.29 7.98 -27.03
C ASP A 260 -16.38 6.48 -26.69
N LEU A 261 -15.23 5.80 -26.54
CA LEU A 261 -15.19 4.42 -26.04
C LEU A 261 -15.84 4.33 -24.65
N ALA A 262 -15.46 5.19 -23.70
CA ALA A 262 -16.02 5.22 -22.35
C ALA A 262 -17.54 5.47 -22.35
N LEU A 263 -18.01 6.39 -23.20
CA LEU A 263 -19.43 6.67 -23.39
C LEU A 263 -20.17 5.45 -23.96
N ASN A 264 -19.59 4.76 -24.95
CA ASN A 264 -20.18 3.54 -25.52
C ASN A 264 -20.28 2.43 -24.48
N LEU A 265 -19.23 2.22 -23.67
CA LEU A 265 -19.25 1.25 -22.57
C LEU A 265 -20.36 1.58 -21.55
N PHE A 266 -20.50 2.85 -21.19
CA PHE A 266 -21.55 3.29 -20.27
C PHE A 266 -22.95 3.04 -20.84
N ASN A 267 -23.18 3.35 -22.13
CA ASN A 267 -24.46 3.10 -22.80
C ASN A 267 -24.84 1.61 -22.83
N GLU A 268 -23.84 0.73 -22.94
CA GLU A 268 -24.01 -0.73 -22.86
C GLU A 268 -24.20 -1.24 -21.41
N GLY A 269 -24.18 -0.34 -20.42
CA GLY A 269 -24.45 -0.67 -19.02
C GLY A 269 -23.20 -0.85 -18.14
N TYR A 270 -22.01 -0.48 -18.62
CA TYR A 270 -20.79 -0.44 -17.80
C TYR A 270 -20.83 0.76 -16.85
N ASP A 271 -21.52 0.57 -15.73
CA ASP A 271 -21.67 1.54 -14.65
C ASP A 271 -20.97 1.06 -13.37
N ILE A 272 -21.06 1.84 -12.30
CA ILE A 272 -20.43 1.48 -11.02
C ILE A 272 -20.92 0.13 -10.46
N ARG A 273 -22.14 -0.30 -10.80
CA ARG A 273 -22.71 -1.57 -10.31
C ARG A 273 -21.98 -2.74 -10.95
N PHE A 274 -21.87 -2.71 -12.29
CA PHE A 274 -21.11 -3.73 -13.01
C PHE A 274 -19.62 -3.71 -12.64
N GLN A 275 -19.03 -2.53 -12.50
CA GLN A 275 -17.65 -2.42 -12.02
C GLN A 275 -17.49 -3.05 -10.61
N THR A 276 -18.47 -2.90 -9.73
CA THR A 276 -18.46 -3.56 -8.41
C THR A 276 -18.50 -5.09 -8.55
N ALA A 277 -19.22 -5.62 -9.54
CA ALA A 277 -19.22 -7.05 -9.82
C ALA A 277 -17.83 -7.53 -10.21
N GLN A 278 -17.12 -6.79 -11.10
CA GLN A 278 -15.74 -7.12 -11.49
C GLN A 278 -14.77 -7.20 -10.31
N ALA A 279 -15.04 -6.54 -9.18
CA ALA A 279 -14.19 -6.63 -7.99
C ALA A 279 -14.31 -7.98 -7.26
N ILE A 280 -15.39 -8.74 -7.48
CA ILE A 280 -15.70 -9.97 -6.75
C ILE A 280 -14.65 -11.06 -6.99
N PRO A 281 -14.31 -11.45 -8.25
CA PRO A 281 -13.28 -12.46 -8.48
C PRO A 281 -11.91 -12.02 -7.97
N VAL A 282 -11.59 -10.73 -8.07
CA VAL A 282 -10.32 -10.16 -7.59
C VAL A 282 -10.20 -10.31 -6.07
N LEU A 283 -11.27 -10.04 -5.33
CA LEU A 283 -11.32 -10.21 -3.88
C LEU A 283 -11.26 -11.68 -3.48
N ILE A 284 -11.99 -12.56 -4.18
CA ILE A 284 -11.93 -14.01 -3.95
C ILE A 284 -10.49 -14.51 -4.11
N ASN A 285 -9.80 -14.09 -5.18
CA ASN A 285 -8.43 -14.48 -5.44
C ASN A 285 -7.49 -14.05 -4.29
N GLU A 286 -7.64 -12.83 -3.80
CA GLU A 286 -6.89 -12.30 -2.65
C GLU A 286 -7.11 -13.14 -1.38
N LEU A 287 -8.35 -13.52 -1.10
CA LEU A 287 -8.73 -14.27 0.10
C LEU A 287 -8.25 -15.73 0.03
N VAL A 288 -8.49 -16.40 -1.09
CA VAL A 288 -8.13 -17.81 -1.30
C VAL A 288 -6.62 -17.99 -1.22
N VAL A 289 -5.83 -17.14 -1.89
CA VAL A 289 -4.36 -17.23 -1.84
C VAL A 289 -3.83 -17.05 -0.42
N ARG A 290 -4.35 -16.07 0.33
CA ARG A 290 -3.94 -15.84 1.72
C ARG A 290 -4.32 -17.00 2.64
N LEU A 291 -5.52 -17.55 2.45
CA LEU A 291 -5.99 -18.70 3.21
C LEU A 291 -5.12 -19.92 2.95
N LEU A 292 -4.85 -20.24 1.68
CA LEU A 292 -3.99 -21.36 1.29
C LEU A 292 -2.58 -21.22 1.85
N TYR A 293 -1.99 -20.02 1.76
CA TYR A 293 -0.71 -19.73 2.39
C TYR A 293 -0.73 -19.97 3.90
N ALA A 294 -1.72 -19.39 4.60
CA ALA A 294 -1.83 -19.48 6.05
C ALA A 294 -2.00 -20.94 6.52
N ILE A 295 -2.86 -21.72 5.86
CA ILE A 295 -3.05 -23.14 6.15
C ILE A 295 -1.73 -23.90 5.99
N ARG A 296 -1.02 -23.68 4.89
CA ARG A 296 0.25 -24.39 4.62
C ARG A 296 1.34 -24.04 5.62
N ARG A 297 1.48 -22.77 5.98
CA ARG A 297 2.47 -22.33 6.97
C ARG A 297 2.12 -22.81 8.38
N MET A 298 0.83 -22.87 8.71
CA MET A 298 0.34 -23.49 9.95
C MET A 298 0.70 -24.97 10.01
N MET A 299 0.43 -25.74 8.94
CA MET A 299 0.79 -27.17 8.88
C MET A 299 2.31 -27.37 9.02
N LYS A 300 3.10 -26.57 8.29
CA LYS A 300 4.57 -26.60 8.37
C LYS A 300 5.04 -26.36 9.80
N TYR A 301 4.52 -25.32 10.47
CA TYR A 301 4.85 -25.01 11.87
C TYR A 301 4.53 -26.17 12.81
N TYR A 302 3.35 -26.77 12.74
CA TYR A 302 3.00 -27.90 13.60
C TYR A 302 3.80 -29.17 13.29
N SER A 303 4.26 -29.36 12.05
CA SER A 303 5.08 -30.51 11.67
C SER A 303 6.56 -30.38 12.08
N GLN A 304 7.06 -29.15 12.18
CA GLN A 304 8.49 -28.87 12.42
C GLN A 304 8.77 -28.43 13.86
N THR A 305 7.77 -27.95 14.59
CA THR A 305 7.92 -27.46 15.97
C THR A 305 7.42 -28.49 16.97
N GLU A 306 8.32 -28.95 17.85
CA GLU A 306 8.00 -29.81 19.00
C GLU A 306 6.93 -29.18 19.88
N LYS A 307 6.10 -30.01 20.54
CA LYS A 307 4.92 -29.54 21.28
C LYS A 307 5.26 -28.49 22.34
N GLU A 308 6.39 -28.65 23.02
CA GLU A 308 6.83 -27.81 24.13
C GLU A 308 7.33 -26.43 23.67
N CYS A 309 7.82 -26.33 22.43
CA CYS A 309 8.31 -25.08 21.84
C CYS A 309 7.22 -24.30 21.10
N ARG A 310 5.97 -24.78 21.08
CA ARG A 310 4.88 -24.11 20.36
C ARG A 310 4.39 -22.89 21.12
N SER A 311 4.52 -21.73 20.49
CA SER A 311 3.88 -20.50 20.95
C SER A 311 2.85 -19.99 19.93
N PHE A 312 1.81 -19.30 20.42
CA PHE A 312 0.84 -18.63 19.54
C PHE A 312 1.48 -17.47 18.76
N LYS A 313 2.45 -16.79 19.37
CA LYS A 313 3.18 -15.68 18.75
C LYS A 313 3.93 -16.14 17.51
N ASP A 314 4.65 -17.25 17.60
CA ASP A 314 5.45 -17.78 16.49
C ASP A 314 4.57 -18.37 15.39
N LEU A 315 3.45 -19.02 15.76
CA LEU A 315 2.44 -19.46 14.80
C LEU A 315 1.89 -18.27 13.99
N ARG A 316 1.50 -17.19 14.66
CA ARG A 316 0.99 -15.98 14.01
C ARG A 316 2.03 -15.38 13.07
N ASN A 317 3.28 -15.28 13.50
CA ASN A 317 4.37 -14.75 12.68
C ASN A 317 4.62 -15.63 11.43
N ALA A 318 4.59 -16.95 11.59
CA ALA A 318 4.74 -17.89 10.47
C ALA A 318 3.60 -17.78 9.45
N CYS A 319 2.37 -17.51 9.92
CA CYS A 319 1.16 -17.44 9.09
C CYS A 319 0.80 -16.02 8.62
N GLU A 320 1.64 -15.01 8.86
CA GLU A 320 1.36 -13.59 8.57
C GLU A 320 0.98 -13.37 7.09
N PRO A 321 -0.28 -13.03 6.77
CA PRO A 321 -0.77 -13.11 5.39
C PRO A 321 -0.68 -11.79 4.62
N PHE A 322 -0.31 -10.67 5.24
CA PHE A 322 -0.34 -9.36 4.56
C PHE A 322 1.04 -8.81 4.24
N LYS A 323 1.99 -8.92 5.18
CA LYS A 323 3.32 -8.31 5.03
C LYS A 323 4.33 -9.23 4.34
N ASN A 324 4.06 -10.53 4.32
CA ASN A 324 5.00 -11.56 3.90
C ASN A 324 5.31 -11.54 2.38
N ALA A 325 6.60 -11.63 2.03
CA ALA A 325 7.09 -11.59 0.65
C ALA A 325 6.60 -12.80 -0.18
N THR A 326 6.46 -13.97 0.43
CA THR A 326 5.91 -15.18 -0.20
C THR A 326 4.46 -14.97 -0.62
N VAL A 327 3.62 -14.41 0.27
CA VAL A 327 2.22 -14.15 -0.08
C VAL A 327 2.11 -13.16 -1.22
N LYS A 328 2.94 -12.10 -1.22
CA LYS A 328 2.98 -11.13 -2.32
C LYS A 328 3.34 -11.81 -3.64
N ARG A 329 4.34 -12.70 -3.66
CA ARG A 329 4.70 -13.47 -4.86
C ARG A 329 3.57 -14.39 -5.31
N MET A 330 2.91 -15.10 -4.39
CA MET A 330 1.74 -15.93 -4.71
C MET A 330 0.59 -15.10 -5.30
N LEU A 331 0.30 -13.93 -4.74
CA LEU A 331 -0.72 -13.02 -5.27
C LEU A 331 -0.35 -12.49 -6.66
N THR A 332 0.93 -12.19 -6.92
CA THR A 332 1.40 -11.81 -8.25
C THR A 332 1.12 -12.92 -9.28
N VAL A 333 1.39 -14.18 -8.93
CA VAL A 333 1.14 -15.34 -9.79
C VAL A 333 -0.36 -15.54 -10.00
N ALA A 334 -1.14 -15.49 -8.92
CA ALA A 334 -2.59 -15.71 -8.99
C ALA A 334 -3.30 -14.64 -9.82
N HIS A 335 -2.97 -13.35 -9.63
CA HIS A 335 -3.53 -12.28 -10.45
C HIS A 335 -3.00 -12.29 -11.89
N GLY A 336 -1.76 -12.77 -12.09
CA GLY A 336 -1.19 -12.99 -13.41
C GLY A 336 -1.99 -14.02 -14.19
N THR A 337 -2.24 -15.20 -13.60
CA THR A 337 -3.05 -16.25 -14.21
C THR A 337 -4.49 -15.80 -14.44
N PHE A 338 -5.10 -15.11 -13.46
CA PHE A 338 -6.43 -14.52 -13.59
C PHE A 338 -6.52 -13.61 -14.83
N CYS A 339 -5.62 -12.61 -14.93
CA CYS A 339 -5.65 -11.65 -16.03
C CYS A 339 -5.34 -12.31 -17.38
N LEU A 340 -4.49 -13.33 -17.42
CA LEU A 340 -4.19 -14.06 -18.66
C LEU A 340 -5.44 -14.74 -19.23
N ILE A 341 -6.27 -15.34 -18.38
CA ILE A 341 -7.53 -15.97 -18.81
C ILE A 341 -8.54 -14.91 -19.23
N ASP A 342 -8.75 -13.88 -18.41
CA ASP A 342 -9.69 -12.78 -18.65
C ASP A 342 -9.36 -12.04 -19.97
N ILE A 343 -8.11 -11.55 -20.12
CA ILE A 343 -7.65 -10.92 -21.36
C ILE A 343 -7.80 -11.86 -22.55
N GLY A 344 -7.53 -13.15 -22.36
CA GLY A 344 -7.71 -14.18 -23.38
C GLY A 344 -9.15 -14.29 -23.86
N ASP A 345 -10.11 -14.44 -22.95
CA ASP A 345 -11.54 -14.51 -23.28
C ASP A 345 -12.03 -13.20 -23.92
N ALA A 346 -11.73 -12.05 -23.30
CA ALA A 346 -12.11 -10.75 -23.83
C ALA A 346 -11.58 -10.54 -25.26
N THR A 347 -10.34 -10.95 -25.53
CA THR A 347 -9.73 -10.86 -26.87
C THR A 347 -10.48 -11.74 -27.87
N VAL A 348 -10.76 -13.00 -27.52
CA VAL A 348 -11.49 -13.93 -28.38
C VAL A 348 -12.89 -13.39 -28.70
N ARG A 349 -13.60 -12.85 -27.70
CA ARG A 349 -14.94 -12.26 -27.87
C ARG A 349 -14.92 -10.96 -28.69
N GLY A 350 -13.88 -10.14 -28.51
CA GLY A 350 -13.67 -8.92 -29.30
C GLY A 350 -13.46 -9.22 -30.79
N PHE A 351 -12.74 -10.28 -31.14
CA PHE A 351 -12.62 -10.73 -32.53
C PHE A 351 -13.88 -11.43 -33.06
N ALA A 352 -14.54 -12.25 -32.22
CA ALA A 352 -15.75 -12.97 -32.64
C ALA A 352 -16.92 -12.05 -33.00
N THR A 353 -17.04 -10.90 -32.32
CA THR A 353 -18.13 -9.93 -32.54
C THR A 353 -17.79 -8.85 -33.56
N GLY A 354 -16.52 -8.65 -33.90
CA GLY A 354 -16.08 -7.55 -34.77
C GLY A 354 -16.19 -7.79 -36.28
N GLY A 355 -16.86 -8.86 -36.71
CA GLY A 355 -17.25 -9.07 -38.12
C GLY A 355 -16.10 -9.05 -39.13
N GLY A 356 -14.91 -9.52 -38.73
CA GLY A 356 -13.68 -9.46 -39.54
C GLY A 356 -12.64 -8.43 -39.06
N SER A 357 -12.98 -7.60 -38.07
CA SER A 357 -12.07 -6.68 -37.37
C SER A 357 -12.15 -6.89 -35.85
N PHE A 358 -11.31 -6.21 -35.06
CA PHE A 358 -11.37 -6.27 -33.61
C PHE A 358 -12.38 -5.26 -33.06
N ASN A 359 -13.35 -5.70 -32.24
CA ASN A 359 -14.29 -4.82 -31.56
C ASN A 359 -13.76 -4.39 -30.17
N PRO A 360 -13.28 -3.14 -30.01
CA PRO A 360 -12.76 -2.68 -28.72
C PRO A 360 -13.85 -2.52 -27.65
N VAL A 361 -15.09 -2.20 -28.03
CA VAL A 361 -16.19 -2.06 -27.07
C VAL A 361 -16.49 -3.40 -26.42
N GLU A 362 -16.69 -4.46 -27.20
CA GLU A 362 -16.95 -5.81 -26.65
C GLU A 362 -15.78 -6.30 -25.79
N PHE A 363 -14.53 -6.02 -26.20
CA PHE A 363 -13.35 -6.35 -25.41
C PHE A 363 -13.39 -5.69 -24.03
N PHE A 364 -13.60 -4.37 -23.96
CA PHE A 364 -13.59 -3.64 -22.69
C PHE A 364 -14.85 -3.87 -21.83
N LEU A 365 -15.97 -4.29 -22.43
CA LEU A 365 -17.15 -4.73 -21.67
C LEU A 365 -16.88 -6.01 -20.87
N ARG A 366 -15.99 -6.87 -21.37
CA ARG A 366 -15.63 -8.14 -20.71
C ARG A 366 -14.40 -8.04 -19.84
N LEU A 367 -13.38 -7.30 -20.28
CA LEU A 367 -12.12 -7.18 -19.58
C LEU A 367 -12.32 -6.74 -18.12
N ASN A 368 -11.77 -7.49 -17.18
CA ASN A 368 -11.75 -7.12 -15.77
C ASN A 368 -10.66 -6.09 -15.47
N ILE A 369 -11.01 -4.81 -15.63
CA ILE A 369 -10.10 -3.68 -15.43
C ILE A 369 -9.61 -3.61 -13.97
N ILE A 370 -10.42 -4.04 -13.01
CA ILE A 370 -10.03 -4.09 -11.59
C ILE A 370 -8.91 -5.11 -11.37
N GLY A 371 -9.01 -6.28 -11.99
CA GLY A 371 -7.99 -7.31 -11.95
C GLY A 371 -6.69 -6.85 -12.59
N VAL A 372 -6.76 -6.20 -13.75
CA VAL A 372 -5.57 -5.61 -14.42
C VAL A 372 -4.91 -4.57 -13.52
N GLY A 373 -5.69 -3.68 -12.89
CA GLY A 373 -5.18 -2.70 -11.94
C GLY A 373 -4.51 -3.36 -10.72
N ARG A 374 -5.12 -4.41 -10.17
CA ARG A 374 -4.57 -5.15 -9.03
C ARG A 374 -3.28 -5.88 -9.38
N LEU A 375 -3.21 -6.52 -10.56
CA LEU A 375 -1.99 -7.15 -11.07
C LEU A 375 -0.87 -6.11 -11.25
N THR A 376 -1.18 -4.94 -11.80
CA THR A 376 -0.22 -3.85 -11.97
C THR A 376 0.42 -3.45 -10.63
N ILE A 377 -0.38 -3.32 -9.58
CA ILE A 377 0.12 -3.05 -8.21
C ILE A 377 1.02 -4.19 -7.70
N SER A 378 0.65 -5.45 -7.97
CA SER A 378 1.47 -6.62 -7.61
C SER A 378 2.83 -6.61 -8.32
N LEU A 379 2.85 -6.37 -9.63
CA LEU A 379 4.07 -6.32 -10.45
C LEU A 379 5.00 -5.19 -10.02
N TYR A 380 4.44 -4.01 -9.72
CA TYR A 380 5.21 -2.89 -9.17
C TYR A 380 5.83 -3.26 -7.80
N GLY A 381 5.03 -3.86 -6.90
CA GLY A 381 5.51 -4.31 -5.60
C GLY A 381 6.56 -5.43 -5.66
N GLU A 382 6.48 -6.29 -6.68
CA GLU A 382 7.45 -7.34 -6.98
C GLU A 382 8.78 -6.71 -7.44
N THR A 383 8.73 -5.83 -8.43
CA THR A 383 9.89 -5.14 -9.00
C THR A 383 10.62 -4.31 -7.94
N LYS A 384 9.87 -3.52 -7.16
CA LYS A 384 10.44 -2.73 -6.05
C LYS A 384 11.12 -3.60 -5.02
N ARG A 385 10.55 -4.78 -4.71
CA ARG A 385 11.13 -5.71 -3.75
C ARG A 385 12.41 -6.36 -4.28
N GLU A 386 12.45 -6.74 -5.54
CA GLU A 386 13.66 -7.28 -6.19
C GLU A 386 14.80 -6.25 -6.14
N ILE A 387 14.53 -4.99 -6.49
CA ILE A 387 15.51 -3.89 -6.39
C ILE A 387 16.05 -3.75 -4.96
N ASN A 388 15.15 -3.72 -3.97
CA ASN A 388 15.52 -3.63 -2.56
C ASN A 388 16.30 -4.87 -2.08
N TYR A 389 15.94 -6.06 -2.56
CA TYR A 389 16.65 -7.30 -2.24
C TYR A 389 18.09 -7.25 -2.76
N TYR A 390 18.33 -6.81 -3.99
CA TYR A 390 19.70 -6.68 -4.52
C TYR A 390 20.53 -5.67 -3.74
N LYS A 391 19.94 -4.53 -3.36
CA LYS A 391 20.61 -3.54 -2.52
C LYS A 391 20.96 -4.13 -1.15
N ALA A 392 19.97 -4.69 -0.44
CA ALA A 392 20.17 -5.28 0.88
C ALA A 392 21.14 -6.46 0.85
N LYS A 393 21.16 -7.25 -0.23
CA LYS A 393 22.11 -8.34 -0.42
C LYS A 393 23.54 -7.82 -0.53
N LYS A 394 23.77 -6.76 -1.29
CA LYS A 394 25.08 -6.11 -1.38
C LYS A 394 25.54 -5.60 -0.02
N ASP A 395 24.65 -4.96 0.72
CA ASP A 395 24.92 -4.43 2.06
C ASP A 395 25.21 -5.57 3.05
N ALA A 396 24.48 -6.68 2.98
CA ALA A 396 24.73 -7.87 3.78
C ALA A 396 26.03 -8.58 3.42
N ASP A 397 26.41 -8.63 2.15
CA ASP A 397 27.69 -9.18 1.71
C ASP A 397 28.87 -8.34 2.24
N PHE A 398 28.71 -7.01 2.31
CA PHE A 398 29.67 -6.11 2.95
C PHE A 398 29.70 -6.33 4.48
N ALA A 399 28.54 -6.33 5.12
CA ALA A 399 28.40 -6.56 6.56
C ALA A 399 29.00 -7.90 7.00
N LYS A 400 28.88 -8.94 6.17
CA LYS A 400 29.50 -10.24 6.44
C LYS A 400 31.03 -10.17 6.44
N ARG A 401 31.63 -9.39 5.55
CA ARG A 401 33.09 -9.18 5.52
C ARG A 401 33.56 -8.37 6.72
N GLU A 402 32.82 -7.31 7.05
CA GLU A 402 33.08 -6.48 8.22
C GLU A 402 32.97 -7.29 9.51
N LYS A 403 31.93 -8.13 9.64
CA LYS A 403 31.76 -9.05 10.77
C LYS A 403 32.98 -9.94 10.96
N THR A 404 33.50 -10.55 9.89
CA THR A 404 34.72 -11.36 9.96
C THR A 404 35.94 -10.57 10.46
N ILE A 405 36.07 -9.30 10.06
CA ILE A 405 37.16 -8.45 10.55
C ILE A 405 36.99 -8.16 12.05
N ILE A 406 35.76 -7.86 12.50
CA ILE A 406 35.46 -7.60 13.90
C ILE A 406 35.64 -8.86 14.75
N GLU A 407 35.29 -10.04 14.24
CA GLU A 407 35.56 -11.33 14.90
C GLU A 407 37.06 -11.53 15.16
N TYR A 408 37.91 -11.27 14.16
CA TYR A 408 39.38 -11.28 14.35
C TYR A 408 39.86 -10.21 15.33
N TYR A 409 39.23 -9.03 15.34
CA TYR A 409 39.55 -7.97 16.29
C TYR A 409 39.19 -8.37 17.73
N ILE A 410 38.02 -8.95 17.96
CA ILE A 410 37.58 -9.50 19.25
C ILE A 410 38.54 -10.60 19.71
N GLU A 411 38.94 -11.51 18.82
CA GLU A 411 39.94 -12.53 19.12
C GLU A 411 41.26 -11.89 19.59
N GLY A 412 41.74 -10.87 18.87
CA GLY A 412 42.92 -10.09 19.27
C GLY A 412 42.77 -9.39 20.62
N LEU A 413 41.62 -8.77 20.89
CA LEU A 413 41.33 -8.13 22.17
C LEU A 413 41.30 -9.14 23.32
N ASN A 414 40.75 -10.34 23.12
CA ASN A 414 40.76 -11.40 24.13
C ASN A 414 42.19 -11.85 24.45
N ILE A 415 43.05 -12.03 23.43
CA ILE A 415 44.48 -12.32 23.62
C ILE A 415 45.15 -11.21 24.45
N LEU A 416 44.85 -9.93 24.16
CA LEU A 416 45.38 -8.80 24.91
C LEU A 416 44.85 -8.76 26.35
N LYS A 417 43.56 -9.01 26.57
CA LYS A 417 42.91 -9.05 27.89
C LYS A 417 43.62 -10.05 28.81
N GLU A 418 43.92 -11.24 28.30
CA GLU A 418 44.65 -12.28 29.03
C GLU A 418 46.11 -11.88 29.30
N LYS A 419 46.81 -11.42 28.26
CA LYS A 419 48.24 -11.09 28.33
C LYS A 419 48.52 -9.94 29.29
N TYR A 420 47.68 -8.91 29.30
CA TYR A 420 47.90 -7.71 30.11
C TYR A 420 47.30 -7.77 31.51
N ASP A 421 46.50 -8.80 31.80
CA ASP A 421 45.63 -8.87 32.99
C ASP A 421 44.81 -7.60 33.17
N ASP A 422 43.93 -7.32 32.21
CA ASP A 422 43.17 -6.08 32.20
C ASP A 422 42.38 -5.89 33.51
N LYS A 423 41.94 -7.00 34.14
CA LYS A 423 41.24 -6.99 35.43
C LYS A 423 42.15 -6.55 36.58
N GLU A 424 43.32 -7.16 36.72
CA GLU A 424 44.30 -6.79 37.76
C GLU A 424 44.82 -5.36 37.54
N TYR A 425 45.00 -4.94 36.28
CA TYR A 425 45.40 -3.59 35.91
C TYR A 425 44.33 -2.54 36.26
N LEU A 426 43.07 -2.76 35.91
CA LEU A 426 41.97 -1.85 36.26
C LEU A 426 41.78 -1.78 37.77
N SER A 427 41.90 -2.91 38.47
CA SER A 427 41.83 -2.95 39.94
C SER A 427 43.00 -2.22 40.59
N PHE A 428 44.20 -2.30 40.02
CA PHE A 428 45.34 -1.47 40.45
C PHE A 428 45.03 0.03 40.32
N VAL A 429 44.45 0.46 39.19
CA VAL A 429 44.09 1.87 38.97
C VAL A 429 43.02 2.32 39.97
N GLU A 430 42.04 1.47 40.28
CA GLU A 430 41.01 1.77 41.28
C GLU A 430 41.57 1.88 42.70
N ASP A 431 42.45 0.96 43.10
CA ASP A 431 43.14 1.01 44.40
C ASP A 431 43.94 2.32 44.53
N LEU A 432 44.61 2.76 43.46
CA LEU A 432 45.34 4.03 43.43
C LEU A 432 44.41 5.23 43.67
N ARG A 433 43.22 5.23 43.03
CA ARG A 433 42.20 6.29 43.20
C ARG A 433 41.61 6.33 44.60
N ASN A 434 41.47 5.17 45.23
CA ASN A 434 40.93 5.04 46.58
C ASN A 434 41.98 5.29 47.68
N ASN A 435 43.20 5.73 47.32
CA ASN A 435 44.34 5.93 48.21
C ASN A 435 44.83 4.64 48.90
N GLU A 436 44.57 3.47 48.31
CA GLU A 436 45.02 2.18 48.82
C GLU A 436 46.43 1.83 48.32
N TYR A 437 47.40 2.72 48.57
CA TYR A 437 48.73 2.71 47.95
C TYR A 437 49.53 1.41 48.14
N ILE A 438 49.40 0.73 49.29
CA ILE A 438 50.11 -0.53 49.56
C ILE A 438 49.57 -1.65 48.67
N LYS A 439 48.23 -1.76 48.54
CA LYS A 439 47.59 -2.76 47.68
C LYS A 439 47.88 -2.49 46.21
N ALA A 440 47.80 -1.23 45.80
CA ALA A 440 48.18 -0.80 44.46
C ALA A 440 49.64 -1.18 44.14
N PHE A 441 50.57 -0.92 45.06
CA PHE A 441 51.99 -1.26 44.88
C PHE A 441 52.22 -2.76 44.73
N VAL A 442 51.61 -3.60 45.57
CA VAL A 442 51.71 -5.06 45.45
C VAL A 442 51.24 -5.54 44.06
N LYS A 443 50.11 -5.02 43.58
CA LYS A 443 49.60 -5.34 42.23
C LYS A 443 50.57 -4.94 41.12
N THR A 444 51.32 -3.83 41.25
CA THR A 444 52.34 -3.46 40.26
C THR A 444 53.45 -4.49 40.12
N ILE A 445 53.86 -5.12 41.23
CA ILE A 445 54.88 -6.18 41.26
C ILE A 445 54.34 -7.43 40.55
N GLU A 446 53.09 -7.80 40.83
CA GLU A 446 52.42 -8.95 40.23
C GLU A 446 52.25 -8.78 38.72
N LEU A 447 51.80 -7.59 38.28
CA LEU A 447 51.71 -7.22 36.87
C LEU A 447 53.08 -7.25 36.16
N ALA A 448 54.14 -6.76 36.82
CA ALA A 448 55.50 -6.79 36.27
C ALA A 448 56.03 -8.22 36.09
N ARG A 449 55.78 -9.09 37.08
CA ARG A 449 56.11 -10.52 36.99
C ARG A 449 55.33 -11.20 35.86
N LYS A 450 54.03 -10.95 35.76
CA LYS A 450 53.17 -11.51 34.71
C LYS A 450 53.62 -11.10 33.30
N ARG A 451 54.18 -9.90 33.16
CA ARG A 451 54.71 -9.36 31.90
C ARG A 451 56.17 -9.77 31.62
N ASN A 452 56.72 -10.72 32.38
CA ASN A 452 58.09 -11.22 32.26
C ASN A 452 59.16 -10.11 32.35
N VAL A 453 58.91 -9.07 33.17
CA VAL A 453 59.94 -8.07 33.46
C VAL A 453 61.08 -8.77 34.20
N PRO A 454 62.36 -8.55 33.82
CA PRO A 454 63.50 -9.16 34.51
C PRO A 454 63.43 -8.85 36.02
N PRO A 455 63.65 -9.83 36.92
CA PRO A 455 63.54 -9.62 38.37
C PRO A 455 64.37 -8.44 38.88
N THR A 456 65.52 -8.17 38.25
CA THR A 456 66.42 -7.04 38.56
C THR A 456 65.85 -5.67 38.24
N LYS A 457 64.73 -5.60 37.51
CA LYS A 457 64.03 -4.37 37.13
C LYS A 457 62.68 -4.21 37.85
N ILE A 458 62.31 -5.17 38.72
CA ILE A 458 61.07 -5.10 39.49
C ILE A 458 61.38 -4.50 40.86
N LEU A 459 60.80 -3.34 41.15
CA LEU A 459 60.93 -2.66 42.44
C LEU A 459 59.99 -3.35 43.43
N THR A 460 60.52 -3.95 44.50
CA THR A 460 59.74 -4.78 45.43
C THR A 460 59.63 -4.19 46.82
N THR A 461 60.45 -3.20 47.14
CA THR A 461 60.46 -2.49 48.43
C THR A 461 60.38 -0.98 48.22
N LYS A 462 60.00 -0.24 49.28
CA LYS A 462 60.04 1.23 49.28
C LYS A 462 61.44 1.78 48.94
N ILE A 463 62.49 1.12 49.44
CA ILE A 463 63.89 1.51 49.20
C ILE A 463 64.22 1.40 47.70
N ASP A 464 63.73 0.37 47.01
CA ASP A 464 63.94 0.21 45.57
C ASP A 464 63.28 1.36 44.78
N ILE A 465 62.08 1.78 45.21
CA ILE A 465 61.36 2.92 44.61
C ILE A 465 62.13 4.22 44.83
N ASP A 466 62.56 4.47 46.08
CA ASP A 466 63.29 5.68 46.44
C ASP A 466 64.61 5.77 45.65
N ASN A 467 65.35 4.68 45.51
CA ASN A 467 66.57 4.60 44.71
C ASN A 467 66.33 4.78 43.21
N TYR A 468 65.21 4.29 42.69
CA TYR A 468 64.88 4.37 41.27
C TYR A 468 64.46 5.79 40.85
N PHE A 469 63.62 6.46 41.65
CA PHE A 469 63.10 7.81 41.33
C PHE A 469 63.98 8.94 41.89
N ASN A 470 64.82 8.68 42.90
CA ASN A 470 65.81 9.62 43.43
C ASN A 470 67.21 8.99 43.49
N PRO A 471 67.85 8.70 42.34
CA PRO A 471 69.14 8.01 42.29
C PRO A 471 70.32 8.82 42.85
N GLN A 472 70.08 10.05 43.34
CA GLN A 472 71.11 10.97 43.85
C GLN A 472 70.93 11.33 45.33
N LYS A 473 70.24 10.52 46.12
CA LYS A 473 70.27 10.60 47.58
C LYS A 473 70.95 9.42 48.22
#